data_AF-A0A3B8Q373-F1
#
_entry.id   AF-A0A3B8Q373-F1
#
_cell.length_a   1.000
_cell.length_b   1.000
_cell.length_c   1.000
_cell.angle_alpha   90.00
_cell.angle_beta   90.00
_cell.angle_gamma   90.00
#
_symmetry.space_group_name_H-M   'P 1'
#
loop_
_entity.id
_entity.type
_entity.pdbx_description
1 polymer ?
#
loop_
_entity_poly.entity_id
_entity_poly.type
_entity_poly.pdbx_seq_one_letter_code
_entity_poly.pdbx_strand_id
1 'polypeptide(L)'
;WPLREGFDGFNREHPELAPTSRPETGLRGEPLIDPIAVYKNVAGWKNDPEAMGNSVTGGYVYRGKALPELVGSYVFGDWSGIQGQPQGRLFVARPAAAAGTDRWAVDLIRVGRPYGCVCAFGEDSAGELYVLTSGSTGLVAGGGKVWKLVPAPAPKS
;
A
#
# COMPACT_ATOMS: atom_id res chain seq x y z
N TRP A 1 7.10 -0.26 -18.55
CA TRP A 1 6.38 0.88 -17.99
C TRP A 1 5.67 1.78 -19.01
N PRO A 2 6.13 2.00 -20.26
CA PRO A 2 5.37 2.88 -21.17
C PRO A 2 4.10 2.24 -21.78
N LEU A 3 3.85 0.95 -21.51
CA LEU A 3 2.77 0.18 -22.14
C LEU A 3 1.58 -0.09 -21.22
N ARG A 4 1.81 -0.19 -19.90
CA ARG A 4 0.79 -0.51 -18.89
C ARG A 4 1.06 0.24 -17.59
N GLU A 5 -0.02 0.62 -16.92
CA GLU A 5 -0.05 1.08 -15.54
C GLU A 5 -1.08 0.24 -14.78
N GLY A 6 -0.63 -0.41 -13.70
CA GLY A 6 -1.48 -1.36 -12.99
C GLY A 6 -2.01 -2.48 -13.90
N PHE A 7 -3.33 -2.61 -13.98
CA PHE A 7 -4.01 -3.61 -14.82
C PHE A 7 -4.33 -3.13 -16.23
N ASP A 8 -4.07 -1.86 -16.53
CA ASP A 8 -4.60 -1.18 -17.70
C ASP A 8 -3.49 -0.71 -18.65
N GLY A 9 -3.85 -0.39 -19.90
CA GLY A 9 -2.93 0.20 -20.87
C GLY A 9 -2.53 1.63 -20.49
N PHE A 10 -1.28 2.02 -20.70
CA PHE A 10 -0.81 3.38 -20.41
C PHE A 10 -0.57 4.16 -21.70
N ASN A 11 -1.19 5.34 -21.82
CA ASN A 11 -0.95 6.26 -22.92
C ASN A 11 0.07 7.34 -22.49
N ARG A 12 1.29 7.26 -23.02
CA ARG A 12 2.35 8.22 -22.70
C ARG A 12 2.07 9.63 -23.23
N GLU A 13 1.42 9.76 -24.37
CA GLU A 13 1.17 11.06 -25.00
C GLU A 13 0.00 11.81 -24.33
N HIS A 14 -0.91 11.04 -23.75
CA HIS A 14 -2.08 11.54 -23.02
C HIS A 14 -2.28 10.78 -21.69
N PRO A 15 -1.36 10.96 -20.71
CA PRO A 15 -1.40 10.23 -19.43
C PRO A 15 -2.61 10.58 -18.55
N GLU A 16 -3.31 11.67 -18.85
CA GLU A 16 -4.54 12.10 -18.20
C GLU A 16 -5.81 11.38 -18.70
N LEU A 17 -5.75 10.73 -19.87
CA LEU A 17 -6.88 10.05 -20.46
C LEU A 17 -7.05 8.64 -19.90
N ALA A 18 -8.29 8.16 -19.87
CA ALA A 18 -8.60 6.80 -19.45
C ALA A 18 -7.82 5.76 -20.30
N PRO A 19 -7.44 4.62 -19.70
CA PRO A 19 -6.60 3.63 -20.36
C PRO A 19 -7.08 3.17 -21.74
N THR A 20 -6.11 2.93 -22.63
CA THR A 20 -6.33 2.39 -23.98
C THR A 20 -6.18 0.87 -24.03
N SER A 21 -6.07 0.29 -25.25
CA SER A 21 -5.78 -1.13 -25.48
C SER A 21 -4.64 -1.64 -24.59
N ARG A 22 -4.91 -2.68 -23.80
CA ARG A 22 -4.01 -3.32 -22.84
C ARG A 22 -3.03 -4.27 -23.54
N PRO A 23 -1.77 -3.88 -23.84
CA PRO A 23 -0.86 -4.71 -24.64
C PRO A 23 -0.47 -5.95 -23.85
N GLU A 24 -0.49 -7.17 -24.39
CA GLU A 24 -0.12 -8.40 -23.64
C GLU A 24 1.35 -8.76 -23.70
N THR A 25 2.07 -8.13 -24.63
CA THR A 25 3.50 -8.36 -24.82
C THR A 25 4.29 -7.06 -24.71
N GLY A 26 5.53 -7.17 -24.26
CA GLY A 26 6.49 -6.09 -24.25
C GLY A 26 7.07 -5.79 -25.64
N LEU A 27 8.00 -4.84 -25.69
CA LEU A 27 8.60 -4.35 -26.94
C LEU A 27 9.42 -5.42 -27.68
N ARG A 28 9.80 -6.51 -27.00
CA ARG A 28 10.55 -7.64 -27.57
C ARG A 28 9.67 -8.89 -27.73
N GLY A 29 8.35 -8.76 -27.60
CA GLY A 29 7.39 -9.87 -27.70
C GLY A 29 7.29 -10.74 -26.43
N GLU A 30 7.97 -10.38 -25.35
CA GLU A 30 7.89 -11.07 -24.07
C GLU A 30 6.50 -10.88 -23.41
N PRO A 31 5.92 -11.90 -22.76
CA PRO A 31 4.63 -11.73 -22.09
C PRO A 31 4.75 -10.75 -20.91
N LEU A 32 3.78 -9.85 -20.78
CA LEU A 32 3.67 -8.97 -19.63
C LEU A 32 2.95 -9.69 -18.48
N ILE A 33 3.57 -9.68 -17.31
CA ILE A 33 3.01 -10.23 -16.08
C ILE A 33 2.20 -9.15 -15.38
N ASP A 34 0.98 -9.49 -14.99
CA ASP A 34 0.12 -8.59 -14.22
C ASP A 34 0.64 -8.40 -12.79
N PRO A 35 0.45 -7.20 -12.21
CA PRO A 35 0.64 -7.05 -10.78
C PRO A 35 -0.38 -7.91 -10.03
N ILE A 36 -0.01 -8.38 -8.85
CA ILE A 36 -0.97 -9.07 -7.97
C ILE A 36 -1.96 -8.11 -7.32
N ALA A 37 -1.63 -6.81 -7.18
CA ALA A 37 -2.49 -5.82 -6.55
C ALA A 37 -2.26 -4.43 -7.16
N VAL A 38 -3.33 -3.64 -7.23
CA VAL A 38 -3.28 -2.22 -7.61
C VAL A 38 -4.19 -1.46 -6.64
N TYR A 39 -3.77 -0.25 -6.26
CA TYR A 39 -4.54 0.65 -5.40
C TYR A 39 -4.46 2.07 -5.99
N LYS A 40 -5.53 2.85 -5.82
CA LYS A 40 -5.66 4.17 -6.44
C LYS A 40 -4.89 5.22 -5.64
N ASN A 41 -4.04 5.98 -6.32
CA ASN A 41 -3.36 7.13 -5.74
C ASN A 41 -4.16 8.44 -5.96
N VAL A 42 -4.05 9.37 -5.02
CA VAL A 42 -4.82 10.63 -5.03
C VAL A 42 -4.43 11.59 -6.18
N ALA A 43 -3.23 11.46 -6.74
CA ALA A 43 -2.75 12.35 -7.79
C ALA A 43 -3.32 11.98 -9.17
N GLY A 44 -3.37 10.68 -9.48
CA GLY A 44 -3.92 10.13 -10.71
C GLY A 44 -5.45 10.00 -10.70
N TRP A 45 -6.06 9.83 -9.52
CA TRP A 45 -7.51 9.62 -9.36
C TRP A 45 -8.14 10.73 -8.53
N LYS A 46 -8.10 11.96 -9.06
CA LYS A 46 -8.66 13.14 -8.38
C LYS A 46 -10.16 12.96 -8.14
N ASN A 47 -10.62 13.33 -6.95
CA ASN A 47 -12.02 13.24 -6.50
C ASN A 47 -12.59 11.81 -6.37
N ASP A 48 -11.79 10.76 -6.61
CA ASP A 48 -12.21 9.39 -6.35
C ASP A 48 -12.09 9.10 -4.84
N PRO A 49 -13.19 8.78 -4.13
CA PRO A 49 -13.14 8.52 -2.69
C PRO A 49 -12.34 7.25 -2.33
N GLU A 50 -12.11 6.35 -3.29
CA GLU A 50 -11.28 5.15 -3.12
C GLU A 50 -9.78 5.43 -3.35
N ALA A 51 -9.44 6.61 -3.87
CA ALA A 51 -8.05 7.02 -4.02
C ALA A 51 -7.47 7.44 -2.67
N MET A 52 -6.69 6.54 -2.08
CA MET A 52 -6.08 6.73 -0.77
C MET A 52 -4.55 6.69 -0.80
N GLY A 53 -3.98 6.28 -1.93
CA GLY A 53 -2.55 6.09 -2.09
C GLY A 53 -1.79 7.37 -2.40
N ASN A 54 -0.49 7.35 -2.13
CA ASN A 54 0.43 8.43 -2.48
C ASN A 54 1.80 7.86 -2.90
N SER A 55 2.52 7.25 -1.97
CA SER A 55 3.86 6.73 -2.25
C SER A 55 4.19 5.58 -1.29
N VAL A 56 4.22 4.36 -1.82
CA VAL A 56 4.54 3.15 -1.05
C VAL A 56 5.97 3.25 -0.55
N THR A 57 6.14 3.12 0.76
CA THR A 57 7.46 3.02 1.39
C THR A 57 7.96 1.58 1.45
N GLY A 58 7.04 0.62 1.61
CA GLY A 58 7.35 -0.80 1.68
C GLY A 58 6.32 -1.55 2.52
N GLY A 59 6.61 -2.82 2.81
CA GLY A 59 5.70 -3.69 3.56
C GLY A 59 6.28 -5.10 3.75
N TYR A 60 5.53 -5.93 4.45
CA TYR A 60 5.87 -7.33 4.75
C TYR A 60 4.63 -8.21 4.65
N VAL A 61 4.82 -9.49 4.29
CA VAL A 61 3.78 -10.50 4.50
C VAL A 61 3.73 -10.81 6.00
N TYR A 62 2.57 -10.61 6.63
CA TYR A 62 2.43 -10.82 8.06
C TYR A 62 2.43 -12.33 8.40
N ARG A 63 3.30 -12.73 9.33
CA ARG A 63 3.48 -14.13 9.78
C ARG A 63 3.34 -14.31 11.29
N GLY A 64 3.07 -13.22 12.01
CA GLY A 64 2.87 -13.20 13.45
C GLY A 64 1.57 -13.91 13.87
N LYS A 65 1.38 -13.98 15.19
CA LYS A 65 0.22 -14.62 15.82
C LYS A 65 -0.70 -13.63 16.52
N ALA A 66 -0.23 -12.40 16.78
CA ALA A 66 -1.02 -11.40 17.47
C ALA A 66 -2.20 -10.86 16.64
N LEU A 67 -2.10 -10.87 15.30
CA LEU A 67 -3.13 -10.39 14.37
C LEU A 67 -3.50 -11.51 13.37
N PRO A 68 -4.24 -12.56 13.80
CA PRO A 68 -4.55 -13.72 12.97
C PRO A 68 -5.21 -13.37 11.62
N GLU A 69 -6.00 -12.28 11.58
CA GLU A 69 -6.69 -11.79 10.39
C GLU A 69 -5.77 -11.21 9.30
N LEU A 70 -4.49 -11.00 9.62
CA LEU A 70 -3.48 -10.53 8.67
C LEU A 70 -2.57 -11.64 8.16
N VAL A 71 -2.62 -12.85 8.72
CA VAL A 71 -1.70 -13.94 8.37
C VAL A 71 -1.77 -14.23 6.87
N GLY A 72 -0.60 -14.21 6.21
CA GLY A 72 -0.47 -14.44 4.76
C GLY A 72 -0.83 -13.23 3.89
N SER A 73 -1.33 -12.14 4.48
CA SER A 73 -1.61 -10.89 3.77
C SER A 73 -0.36 -10.00 3.72
N TYR A 74 -0.24 -9.20 2.67
CA TYR A 74 0.84 -8.23 2.54
C TYR A 74 0.43 -6.90 3.17
N VAL A 75 1.04 -6.56 4.31
CA VAL A 75 0.83 -5.32 5.03
C VAL A 75 1.87 -4.31 4.57
N PHE A 76 1.43 -3.18 4.03
CA PHE A 76 2.31 -2.16 3.48
C PHE A 76 1.87 -0.76 3.90
N GLY A 77 2.73 0.22 3.67
CA GLY A 77 2.48 1.58 4.10
C GLY A 77 2.92 2.63 3.10
N ASP A 78 2.17 3.72 3.10
CA ASP A 78 2.48 4.92 2.35
C ASP A 78 3.15 5.95 3.23
N TRP A 79 4.11 6.65 2.63
CA TRP A 79 4.86 7.72 3.29
C TRP A 79 3.92 8.75 3.89
N SER A 80 2.89 9.19 3.16
CA SER A 80 1.82 10.03 3.71
C SER A 80 0.52 9.90 2.91
N GLY A 81 -0.61 9.83 3.60
CA GLY A 81 -1.95 9.86 3.03
C GLY A 81 -2.47 11.26 2.67
N ILE A 82 -1.80 12.32 3.12
CA ILE A 82 -2.12 13.71 2.73
C ILE A 82 -0.82 14.39 2.33
N GLN A 83 -0.74 14.85 1.08
CA GLN A 83 0.47 15.48 0.55
C GLN A 83 0.93 16.63 1.47
N GLY A 84 2.19 16.57 1.90
CA GLY A 84 2.79 17.57 2.77
C GLY A 84 2.50 17.45 4.27
N GLN A 85 1.68 16.49 4.71
CA GLN A 85 1.39 16.26 6.13
C GLN A 85 2.04 14.95 6.63
N PRO A 86 2.54 14.88 7.88
CA PRO A 86 3.08 13.65 8.44
C PRO A 86 1.96 12.72 8.91
N GLN A 87 1.24 12.14 7.95
CA GLN A 87 0.09 11.28 8.19
C GLN A 87 0.20 10.01 7.35
N GLY A 88 1.08 9.10 7.75
CA GLY A 88 1.23 7.81 7.09
C GLY A 88 -0.09 7.03 6.98
N ARG A 89 -0.18 6.13 6.01
CA ARG A 89 -1.28 5.16 5.88
C ARG A 89 -0.74 3.75 5.83
N LEU A 90 -1.51 2.81 6.39
CA LEU A 90 -1.23 1.39 6.32
C LEU A 90 -2.35 0.73 5.54
N PHE A 91 -1.98 -0.24 4.73
CA PHE A 91 -2.86 -1.00 3.88
C PHE A 91 -2.55 -2.48 4.04
N VAL A 92 -3.52 -3.29 3.65
CA VAL A 92 -3.39 -4.74 3.57
C VAL A 92 -3.87 -5.19 2.20
N ALA A 93 -3.00 -5.88 1.47
CA ALA A 93 -3.37 -6.61 0.28
C ALA A 93 -3.65 -8.07 0.69
N ARG A 94 -4.86 -8.55 0.41
CA ARG A 94 -5.31 -9.90 0.76
C ARG A 94 -5.41 -10.78 -0.49
N PRO A 95 -4.92 -12.02 -0.45
CA PRO A 95 -5.16 -12.99 -1.51
C PRO A 95 -6.65 -13.07 -1.85
N ALA A 96 -6.98 -13.19 -3.14
CA ALA A 96 -8.35 -13.38 -3.56
C ALA A 96 -8.94 -14.66 -2.93
N ALA A 97 -10.14 -14.55 -2.36
CA ALA A 97 -10.84 -15.69 -1.78
C ALA A 97 -11.43 -16.64 -2.83
N ALA A 98 -11.56 -16.19 -4.09
CA ALA A 98 -12.19 -16.93 -5.19
C ALA A 98 -11.17 -17.32 -6.26
N ALA A 99 -11.24 -18.57 -6.71
CA ALA A 99 -10.46 -19.05 -7.85
C ALA A 99 -10.84 -18.26 -9.12
N GLY A 100 -9.85 -17.71 -9.82
CA GLY A 100 -10.05 -17.07 -11.13
C GLY A 100 -9.71 -15.58 -11.21
N THR A 101 -9.39 -14.91 -10.09
CA THR A 101 -8.75 -13.59 -10.12
C THR A 101 -7.48 -13.63 -9.27
N ASP A 102 -6.30 -13.67 -9.89
CA ASP A 102 -5.00 -13.56 -9.20
C ASP A 102 -4.75 -12.15 -8.59
N ARG A 103 -5.83 -11.36 -8.44
CA ARG A 103 -5.82 -9.97 -7.99
C ARG A 103 -6.22 -9.88 -6.54
N TRP A 104 -5.30 -9.44 -5.72
CA TRP A 104 -5.48 -9.22 -4.30
C TRP A 104 -6.30 -7.95 -4.06
N ALA A 105 -7.23 -8.03 -3.10
CA ALA A 105 -7.99 -6.87 -2.65
C ALA A 105 -7.13 -6.01 -1.72
N VAL A 106 -7.19 -4.68 -1.86
CA VAL A 106 -6.41 -3.75 -1.04
C VAL A 106 -7.34 -2.92 -0.17
N ASP A 107 -7.18 -3.05 1.15
CA ASP A 107 -7.95 -2.32 2.15
C ASP A 107 -7.08 -1.42 3.01
N LEU A 108 -7.62 -0.28 3.46
CA LEU A 108 -6.99 0.55 4.48
C LEU A 108 -7.04 -0.14 5.85
N ILE A 109 -5.89 -0.23 6.53
CA ILE A 109 -5.84 -0.62 7.95
C ILE A 109 -6.19 0.59 8.81
N ARG A 110 -7.28 0.49 9.57
CA ARG A 110 -7.64 1.49 10.59
C ARG A 110 -6.77 1.30 11.82
N VAL A 111 -5.96 2.30 12.13
CA VAL A 111 -5.19 2.35 13.39
C VAL A 111 -5.86 3.28 14.39
N GLY A 112 -5.73 2.96 15.68
CA GLY A 112 -6.39 3.71 16.76
C GLY A 112 -5.79 5.08 17.09
N ARG A 113 -4.69 5.50 16.43
CA ARG A 113 -4.06 6.81 16.66
C ARG A 113 -3.38 7.32 15.39
N PRO A 114 -3.33 8.65 15.19
CA PRO A 114 -2.47 9.25 14.18
C PRO A 114 -1.00 8.88 14.42
N TYR A 115 -0.24 8.74 13.34
CA TYR A 115 1.19 8.52 13.33
C TYR A 115 1.82 9.29 12.18
N GLY A 116 3.14 9.47 12.26
CA GLY A 116 3.91 10.27 11.30
C GLY A 116 4.00 9.65 9.91
N CYS A 117 4.88 10.19 9.06
CA CYS A 117 5.18 9.59 7.78
C CYS A 117 5.74 8.18 7.96
N VAL A 118 5.28 7.19 7.18
CA VAL A 118 5.91 5.87 7.16
C VAL A 118 7.29 5.99 6.50
N CYS A 119 8.32 5.46 7.15
CA CYS A 119 9.69 5.51 6.65
C CYS A 119 10.29 4.13 6.42
N ALA A 120 9.87 3.14 7.20
CA ALA A 120 10.29 1.76 7.04
C ALA A 120 9.37 0.82 7.82
N PHE A 121 9.59 -0.48 7.64
CA PHE A 121 8.98 -1.55 8.41
C PHE A 121 10.07 -2.46 8.99
N GLY A 122 9.76 -3.11 10.10
CA GLY A 122 10.56 -4.20 10.66
C GLY A 122 9.67 -5.37 11.04
N GLU A 123 10.26 -6.56 11.09
CA GLU A 123 9.64 -7.81 11.53
C GLU A 123 10.51 -8.38 12.65
N ASP A 124 9.91 -8.78 13.78
CA ASP A 124 10.63 -9.49 14.83
C ASP A 124 10.74 -11.00 14.53
N SER A 125 11.50 -11.74 15.34
CA SER A 125 11.68 -13.19 15.15
C SER A 125 10.39 -14.01 15.33
N ALA A 126 9.33 -13.41 15.86
CA ALA A 126 8.02 -14.04 15.99
C ALA A 126 7.08 -13.70 14.81
N GLY A 127 7.54 -12.92 13.82
CA GLY A 127 6.75 -12.49 12.67
C GLY A 127 5.85 -11.29 12.94
N GLU A 128 6.00 -10.61 14.09
CA GLU A 128 5.22 -9.43 14.41
C GLU A 128 5.80 -8.19 13.75
N LEU A 129 4.93 -7.32 13.24
CA LEU A 129 5.33 -6.17 12.45
C LEU A 129 5.45 -4.89 13.27
N TYR A 130 6.45 -4.12 12.88
CA TYR A 130 6.78 -2.81 13.40
C TYR A 130 6.80 -1.80 12.27
N VAL A 131 6.33 -0.59 12.54
CA VAL A 131 6.31 0.53 11.60
C VAL A 131 7.19 1.64 12.15
N LEU A 132 8.14 2.09 11.34
CA LEU A 132 9.03 3.19 11.65
C LEU A 132 8.48 4.45 11.01
N THR A 133 8.35 5.52 11.79
CA THR A 133 7.75 6.77 11.31
C THR A 133 8.57 7.99 11.67
N SER A 134 8.49 9.02 10.83
CA SER A 134 8.98 10.37 11.11
C SER A 134 7.82 11.31 11.44
N GLY A 135 7.94 12.10 12.50
CA GLY A 135 6.98 13.17 12.81
C GLY A 135 7.03 14.37 11.85
N SER A 136 7.94 14.37 10.87
CA SER A 136 8.12 15.43 9.88
C SER A 136 8.17 14.84 8.47
N THR A 137 7.71 15.61 7.50
CA THR A 137 7.89 15.32 6.07
C THR A 137 9.33 15.56 5.58
N GLY A 138 10.15 16.27 6.36
CA GLY A 138 11.56 16.49 6.08
C GLY A 138 12.49 15.59 6.91
N LEU A 139 13.78 15.57 6.54
CA LEU A 139 14.83 14.95 7.33
C LEU A 139 15.16 15.85 8.53
N VAL A 140 14.45 15.65 9.64
CA VAL A 140 14.69 16.34 10.89
C VAL A 140 15.31 15.36 11.88
N ALA A 141 16.41 15.76 12.52
CA ALA A 141 17.04 14.94 13.56
C ALA A 141 16.15 14.87 14.80
N GLY A 142 16.00 13.67 15.36
CA GLY A 142 15.07 13.42 16.46
C GLY A 142 13.61 13.38 15.98
N GLY A 143 12.76 12.62 16.68
CA GLY A 143 11.33 12.48 16.34
C GLY A 143 10.97 11.25 15.51
N GLY A 144 11.94 10.40 15.19
CA GLY A 144 11.69 9.03 14.73
C GLY A 144 11.00 8.21 15.82
N LYS A 145 10.02 7.39 15.44
CA LYS A 145 9.30 6.48 16.34
C LYS A 145 9.22 5.08 15.74
N VAL A 146 9.22 4.08 16.61
CA VAL A 146 8.94 2.68 16.25
C VAL A 146 7.62 2.29 16.90
N TRP A 147 6.72 1.73 16.10
CA TRP A 147 5.40 1.30 16.56
C TRP A 147 5.22 -0.19 16.31
N LYS A 148 4.78 -0.95 17.31
CA LYS A 148 4.32 -2.33 17.10
C LYS A 148 2.86 -2.33 16.63
N LEU A 149 2.53 -3.14 15.63
CA LEU A 149 1.14 -3.42 15.29
C LEU A 149 0.57 -4.42 16.31
N VAL A 150 -0.57 -4.07 16.89
CA VAL A 150 -1.24 -4.86 17.92
C VAL A 150 -2.75 -4.83 17.67
N PRO A 151 -3.51 -5.81 18.19
CA PRO A 151 -4.97 -5.80 18.12
C PRO A 151 -5.56 -4.49 18.62
N ALA A 152 -6.67 -4.07 17.99
CA ALA A 152 -7.44 -2.95 18.49
C ALA A 152 -8.00 -3.28 19.90
N PRO A 153 -8.11 -2.30 20.80
CA PRO A 153 -8.81 -2.49 22.07
C PRO A 153 -10.24 -2.97 21.82
N ALA A 154 -10.75 -3.84 22.70
CA ALA A 154 -12.16 -4.21 22.67
C ALA A 154 -13.04 -2.94 22.75
N PRO A 155 -14.17 -2.87 22.01
CA PRO A 155 -15.10 -1.76 22.13
C PRO A 155 -15.57 -1.64 23.58
N LYS A 156 -15.67 -0.41 24.09
CA LYS A 156 -16.24 -0.16 25.41
C LYS A 156 -17.75 -0.45 25.32
N SER A 157 -18.24 -1.32 26.21
CA SER A 157 -19.67 -1.59 26.43
C SER A 157 -20.42 -0.39 26.95
#